data_AF-A0A945MSL1-F1
#
_entry.id   AF-A0A945MSL1-F1
#
_cell.length_a   1.000
_cell.length_b   1.000
_cell.length_c   1.000
_cell.angle_alpha   90.00
_cell.angle_beta   90.00
_cell.angle_gamma   90.00
#
_symmetry.space_group_name_H-M   'P 1'
#
loop_
_entity.id
_entity.type
_entity.pdbx_description
1 polymer ?
#
loop_
_entity_poly.entity_id
_entity_poly.type
_entity_poly.pdbx_seq_one_letter_code
_entity_poly.pdbx_strand_id
1 'polypeptide(L)'
;MIRSLPPLALLVFLSACSLLHDELPNESPTLQISQSICQSPAMTHPDTIVNGSDAFCQVRRGGEIRFVVRAADEDDDPLIYRWNAFGAGSFRDSLARGENSWFAPESITDSSEEFIIQVVISDRDCSTISEPNDRQACIDVAGKIMETFRVEVIQRLPTYSVIADTTVFFREPFIRIDGFGNDPDGDPLEYRWQHTEGQAGLSNITQEALRDDETFEQIGSRAIAIALYPSNYLLRANGEETLFPASYRINTSVNDGEKPVEREITVQIPAEPLPEGGMVQLTEPTTGLDFEIDIYEYPNSKGEFPLEATLFEAINFCGVQGKRLCSPSELQAACQGDQPLAYSSTDDPLAYAGLEHFGVRFCNSPKSAFAFLGGGDFTASLAPSGSFPNCGGTTGVFDLTGNIGEWTVRSNDSTGDLEIYFMASDVTIDGGCTFIGSAGTLPLAGGDIYDPAVLQQQRESLDVIILQTLEQGSIGFRCCR
;
A
#
# COMPACT_ATOMS: atom_id res chain seq x y z
N MET A 1 -95.72 55.73 10.22
CA MET A 1 -96.30 56.90 10.94
C MET A 1 -96.88 56.40 12.26
N ILE A 2 -96.51 57.07 13.38
CA ILE A 2 -97.25 57.21 14.66
C ILE A 2 -97.26 55.93 15.55
N ARG A 3 -96.38 55.82 16.56
CA ARG A 3 -96.39 56.34 17.97
C ARG A 3 -97.22 55.49 18.96
N SER A 4 -96.58 54.95 20.01
CA SER A 4 -96.95 55.15 21.44
C SER A 4 -96.13 54.29 22.44
N LEU A 5 -95.64 54.95 23.51
CA LEU A 5 -95.02 54.50 24.79
C LEU A 5 -96.07 53.90 25.79
N PRO A 6 -95.77 53.46 27.07
CA PRO A 6 -94.55 52.95 27.77
C PRO A 6 -94.84 51.69 28.68
N PRO A 7 -94.32 51.47 29.93
CA PRO A 7 -93.47 50.31 30.29
C PRO A 7 -94.04 49.37 31.39
N LEU A 8 -93.42 48.21 31.65
CA LEU A 8 -93.50 47.55 32.97
C LEU A 8 -92.34 46.56 33.21
N ALA A 9 -91.71 46.72 34.36
CA ALA A 9 -90.63 45.87 34.88
C ALA A 9 -91.14 44.47 35.21
N LEU A 10 -90.36 43.43 34.85
CA LEU A 10 -90.57 42.07 35.32
C LEU A 10 -89.23 41.48 35.79
N LEU A 11 -89.19 41.09 37.05
CA LEU A 11 -88.09 40.38 37.68
C LEU A 11 -87.83 39.06 36.96
N VAL A 12 -86.58 38.81 36.55
CA VAL A 12 -86.14 37.50 36.09
C VAL A 12 -85.21 36.91 37.15
N PHE A 13 -85.66 35.79 37.71
CA PHE A 13 -84.91 34.95 38.63
C PHE A 13 -83.67 34.37 37.96
N LEU A 14 -82.56 34.44 38.68
CA LEU A 14 -81.36 33.64 38.46
C LEU A 14 -81.73 32.15 38.36
N SER A 15 -81.52 31.56 37.21
CA SER A 15 -81.38 30.10 37.07
C SER A 15 -79.89 29.79 37.06
N ALA A 16 -79.32 29.65 38.25
CA ALA A 16 -78.03 28.99 38.41
C ALA A 16 -78.27 27.48 38.22
N CYS A 17 -77.87 26.93 37.08
CA CYS A 17 -77.48 25.53 37.02
C CYS A 17 -76.07 25.45 37.58
N SER A 18 -75.97 25.09 38.85
CA SER A 18 -74.78 24.49 39.45
C SER A 18 -74.53 23.16 38.76
N LEU A 19 -73.65 23.14 37.75
CA LEU A 19 -72.93 21.93 37.37
C LEU A 19 -71.75 21.83 38.34
N LEU A 20 -71.94 21.09 39.43
CA LEU A 20 -70.83 20.33 40.01
C LEU A 20 -70.30 19.44 38.88
N HIS A 21 -69.12 19.75 38.34
CA HIS A 21 -68.23 18.68 37.92
C HIS A 21 -67.73 18.11 39.25
N ASP A 22 -68.42 17.08 39.77
CA ASP A 22 -67.69 16.10 40.56
C ASP A 22 -66.59 15.62 39.62
N GLU A 23 -65.34 15.92 39.96
CA GLU A 23 -64.19 15.36 39.25
C GLU A 23 -64.41 13.86 39.20
N LEU A 24 -64.66 13.33 38.00
CA LEU A 24 -64.69 11.89 37.81
C LEU A 24 -63.36 11.35 38.34
N PRO A 25 -63.37 10.22 39.07
CA PRO A 25 -62.15 9.66 39.61
C PRO A 25 -61.22 9.35 38.43
N ASN A 26 -60.06 10.02 38.39
CA ASN A 26 -59.05 9.87 37.35
C ASN A 26 -58.78 8.41 37.02
N GLU A 27 -59.10 8.00 35.80
CA GLU A 27 -58.75 6.68 35.31
C GLU A 27 -57.29 6.64 34.84
N SER A 28 -56.66 5.48 35.00
CA SER A 28 -55.28 5.30 34.54
C SER A 28 -55.27 5.05 33.03
N PRO A 29 -54.29 5.57 32.29
CA PRO A 29 -54.20 5.31 30.86
C PRO A 29 -54.05 3.83 30.58
N THR A 30 -54.54 3.40 29.41
CA THR A 30 -54.44 2.03 28.89
C THR A 30 -53.50 1.96 27.69
N LEU A 31 -52.58 0.99 27.69
CA LEU A 31 -51.67 0.75 26.58
C LEU A 31 -52.41 0.12 25.40
N GLN A 32 -52.30 0.73 24.21
CA GLN A 32 -52.91 0.25 22.98
C GLN A 32 -51.88 -0.42 22.06
N ILE A 33 -50.70 0.21 21.92
CA ILE A 33 -49.61 -0.27 21.05
C ILE A 33 -48.29 -0.12 21.81
N SER A 34 -47.45 -1.16 21.77
CA SER A 34 -46.05 -1.12 22.20
C SER A 34 -45.22 -1.93 21.21
N GLN A 35 -44.50 -1.22 20.34
CA GLN A 35 -43.74 -1.80 19.24
C GLN A 35 -42.37 -1.13 19.11
N SER A 36 -41.37 -1.95 18.80
CA SER A 36 -40.08 -1.48 18.30
C SER A 36 -39.89 -1.97 16.86
N ILE A 37 -39.21 -1.16 16.07
CA ILE A 37 -38.94 -1.41 14.66
C ILE A 37 -37.43 -1.29 14.47
N CYS A 38 -36.79 -2.44 14.27
CA CYS A 38 -35.35 -2.57 14.20
C CYS A 38 -34.87 -2.54 12.75
N GLN A 39 -33.87 -1.71 12.46
CA GLN A 39 -33.13 -1.84 11.20
C GLN A 39 -32.04 -2.89 11.38
N SER A 40 -32.23 -4.06 10.77
CA SER A 40 -31.25 -5.15 10.87
C SER A 40 -29.92 -4.74 10.25
N PRO A 41 -28.77 -5.05 10.88
CA PRO A 41 -27.44 -4.77 10.32
C PRO A 41 -27.15 -5.46 8.98
N ALA A 42 -27.86 -6.54 8.65
CA ALA A 42 -27.47 -7.47 7.58
C ALA A 42 -28.29 -7.37 6.28
N MET A 43 -29.27 -6.47 6.14
CA MET A 43 -30.12 -6.42 4.94
C MET A 43 -30.53 -5.03 4.48
N THR A 44 -30.56 -4.86 3.16
CA THR A 44 -31.17 -3.74 2.43
C THR A 44 -32.71 -3.77 2.38
N HIS A 45 -33.40 -4.50 3.29
CA HIS A 45 -34.87 -4.65 3.32
C HIS A 45 -35.43 -4.82 4.77
N PRO A 46 -36.75 -4.63 5.00
CA PRO A 46 -37.31 -3.62 5.92
C PRO A 46 -37.26 -3.98 7.40
N ASP A 47 -37.11 -2.95 8.24
CA ASP A 47 -37.79 -2.75 9.53
C ASP A 47 -38.42 -4.02 10.15
N THR A 48 -37.68 -4.72 11.03
CA THR A 48 -38.23 -5.85 11.80
C THR A 48 -39.13 -5.29 12.89
N ILE A 49 -40.44 -5.50 12.76
CA ILE A 49 -41.42 -5.12 13.79
C ILE A 49 -41.38 -6.15 14.91
N VAL A 50 -41.08 -5.71 16.12
CA VAL A 50 -41.10 -6.52 17.34
C VAL A 50 -42.18 -5.97 18.27
N ASN A 51 -43.10 -6.85 18.69
CA ASN A 51 -44.25 -6.47 19.53
C ASN A 51 -43.97 -6.77 21.01
N GLY A 52 -44.28 -5.82 21.89
CA GLY A 52 -44.22 -5.98 23.35
C GLY A 52 -42.88 -5.54 23.99
N SER A 53 -42.89 -5.32 25.31
CA SER A 53 -41.73 -4.86 26.09
C SER A 53 -40.64 -5.92 26.33
N ASP A 54 -40.96 -7.20 26.18
CA ASP A 54 -39.98 -8.31 26.22
C ASP A 54 -39.28 -8.54 24.87
N ALA A 55 -39.54 -7.68 23.88
CA ALA A 55 -38.95 -7.71 22.55
C ALA A 55 -37.45 -7.42 22.59
N PHE A 56 -36.65 -8.31 22.00
CA PHE A 56 -35.22 -8.13 21.83
C PHE A 56 -34.88 -7.58 20.45
N CYS A 57 -34.30 -6.39 20.40
CA CYS A 57 -33.92 -5.70 19.16
C CYS A 57 -32.39 -5.63 19.04
N GLN A 58 -31.82 -6.16 17.97
CA GLN A 58 -30.39 -6.07 17.67
C GLN A 58 -30.11 -5.02 16.59
N VAL A 59 -29.18 -4.12 16.86
CA VAL A 59 -28.70 -3.11 15.90
C VAL A 59 -27.18 -2.97 15.93
N ARG A 60 -26.60 -2.40 14.88
CA ARG A 60 -25.19 -2.01 14.85
C ARG A 60 -24.96 -0.69 15.59
N ARG A 61 -23.69 -0.33 15.85
CA ARG A 61 -23.29 1.00 16.34
C ARG A 61 -23.86 2.10 15.43
N GLY A 62 -24.33 3.19 16.02
CA GLY A 62 -25.03 4.27 15.30
C GLY A 62 -26.36 3.89 14.64
N GLY A 63 -26.82 2.64 14.77
CA GLY A 63 -28.05 2.13 14.16
C GLY A 63 -29.32 2.76 14.75
N GLU A 64 -30.38 2.86 13.94
CA GLU A 64 -31.66 3.43 14.34
C GLU A 64 -32.65 2.33 14.77
N ILE A 65 -33.36 2.59 15.87
CA ILE A 65 -34.56 1.85 16.27
C ILE A 65 -35.70 2.84 16.38
N ARG A 66 -36.82 2.53 15.73
CA ARG A 66 -38.05 3.33 15.86
C ARG A 66 -38.99 2.66 16.83
N PHE A 67 -39.50 3.42 17.80
CA PHE A 67 -40.51 2.97 18.75
C PHE A 67 -41.86 3.57 18.38
N VAL A 68 -42.91 2.74 18.43
CA VAL A 68 -44.31 3.14 18.26
C VAL A 68 -45.07 2.68 19.51
N VAL A 69 -45.36 3.63 20.38
CA VAL A 69 -46.08 3.41 21.64
C VAL A 69 -47.30 4.29 21.66
N ARG A 70 -48.49 3.70 21.79
CA ARG A 70 -49.74 4.45 21.86
C ARG A 70 -50.50 4.00 23.09
N ALA A 71 -50.98 4.97 23.86
CA ALA A 71 -51.91 4.75 24.94
C ALA A 71 -53.17 5.60 24.70
N ALA A 72 -54.26 5.18 25.33
CA ALA A 72 -55.54 5.89 25.37
C ALA A 72 -55.92 6.13 26.82
N ASP A 73 -56.65 7.20 27.06
CA ASP A 73 -57.24 7.51 28.35
C ASP A 73 -58.76 7.65 28.18
N GLU A 74 -59.53 7.13 29.14
CA GLU A 74 -60.99 7.14 29.08
C GLU A 74 -61.58 8.49 29.49
N ASP A 75 -60.86 9.26 30.31
CA ASP A 75 -61.26 10.60 30.78
C ASP A 75 -60.76 11.73 29.85
N ASP A 76 -60.12 11.37 28.73
CA ASP A 76 -59.60 12.26 27.68
C ASP A 76 -58.52 13.26 28.17
N ASP A 77 -57.78 12.89 29.23
CA ASP A 77 -56.65 13.68 29.73
C ASP A 77 -55.45 13.66 28.74
N PRO A 78 -54.74 14.79 28.55
CA PRO A 78 -53.59 14.84 27.67
C PRO A 78 -52.43 13.95 28.14
N LEU A 79 -52.15 12.88 27.39
CA LEU A 79 -51.04 11.97 27.67
C LEU A 79 -49.66 12.58 27.41
N ILE A 80 -48.74 12.33 28.35
CA ILE A 80 -47.36 12.82 28.33
C ILE A 80 -46.42 11.65 28.23
N TYR A 81 -45.58 11.67 27.21
CA TYR A 81 -44.57 10.65 26.96
C TYR A 81 -43.21 11.19 27.41
N ARG A 82 -42.53 10.44 28.29
CA ARG A 82 -41.16 10.75 28.73
C ARG A 82 -40.24 9.61 28.36
N TRP A 83 -39.42 9.83 27.34
CA TRP A 83 -38.42 8.88 26.85
C TRP A 83 -37.12 9.00 27.62
N ASN A 84 -36.53 7.87 27.97
CA ASN A 84 -35.26 7.80 28.70
C ASN A 84 -34.41 6.64 28.16
N ALA A 85 -33.12 6.91 27.96
CA ALA A 85 -32.11 5.93 27.55
C ALA A 85 -30.95 5.84 28.56
N PHE A 86 -31.16 6.37 29.77
CA PHE A 86 -30.23 6.32 30.90
C PHE A 86 -28.80 6.79 30.59
N GLY A 87 -28.66 7.73 29.64
CA GLY A 87 -27.38 8.33 29.25
C GLY A 87 -26.67 7.68 28.07
N ALA A 88 -27.27 6.67 27.43
CA ALA A 88 -26.72 6.02 26.24
C ALA A 88 -27.53 6.31 24.97
N GLY A 89 -26.81 6.50 23.86
CA GLY A 89 -27.39 6.81 22.56
C GLY A 89 -28.09 8.17 22.55
N SER A 90 -28.95 8.40 21.56
CA SER A 90 -29.70 9.65 21.45
C SER A 90 -31.09 9.44 20.86
N PHE A 91 -32.06 10.23 21.29
CA PHE A 91 -33.38 10.27 20.64
C PHE A 91 -33.40 11.31 19.53
N ARG A 92 -34.12 11.01 18.45
CA ARG A 92 -34.39 11.95 17.36
C ARG A 92 -35.17 13.17 17.85
N ASP A 93 -36.17 12.94 18.70
CA ASP A 93 -36.96 14.01 19.31
C ASP A 93 -37.22 13.68 20.79
N SER A 94 -36.73 14.53 21.69
CA SER A 94 -36.91 14.37 23.14
C SER A 94 -38.34 14.66 23.61
N LEU A 95 -39.16 15.29 22.77
CA LEU A 95 -40.56 15.64 23.04
C LEU A 95 -41.56 14.80 22.23
N ALA A 96 -41.06 13.77 21.56
CA ALA A 96 -41.83 12.84 20.75
C ALA A 96 -43.05 12.27 21.49
N ARG A 97 -44.24 12.39 20.87
CA ARG A 97 -45.48 11.83 21.37
C ARG A 97 -45.80 10.52 20.64
N GLY A 98 -45.65 9.42 21.35
CA GLY A 98 -45.97 8.07 20.89
C GLY A 98 -45.01 7.45 19.86
N GLU A 99 -44.46 8.22 18.92
CA GLU A 99 -43.48 7.71 17.96
C GLU A 99 -42.13 8.41 18.13
N ASN A 100 -41.05 7.65 18.35
CA ASN A 100 -39.71 8.19 18.50
C ASN A 100 -38.67 7.29 17.83
N SER A 101 -37.49 7.82 17.51
CA SER A 101 -36.35 7.02 17.08
C SER A 101 -35.22 7.19 18.07
N TRP A 102 -34.56 6.09 18.43
CA TRP A 102 -33.32 6.09 19.19
C TRP A 102 -32.17 5.63 18.29
N PHE A 103 -31.04 6.30 18.42
CA PHE A 103 -29.80 5.97 17.74
C PHE A 103 -28.83 5.37 18.76
N ALA A 104 -28.29 4.19 18.42
CA ALA A 104 -27.29 3.53 19.22
C ALA A 104 -26.02 4.38 19.37
N PRO A 105 -25.27 4.24 20.48
CA PRO A 105 -23.94 4.83 20.60
C PRO A 105 -23.01 4.44 19.44
N GLU A 106 -22.05 5.30 19.14
CA GLU A 106 -20.98 5.04 18.16
C GLU A 106 -19.90 4.08 18.68
N SER A 107 -19.89 3.81 20.00
CA SER A 107 -18.93 2.93 20.66
C SER A 107 -19.60 2.16 21.78
N ILE A 108 -19.23 0.89 21.94
CA ILE A 108 -19.69 -0.01 23.01
C ILE A 108 -18.49 -0.65 23.71
N THR A 109 -18.67 -1.21 24.90
CA THR A 109 -17.53 -1.73 25.68
C THR A 109 -16.98 -3.08 25.22
N ASP A 110 -17.81 -3.90 24.59
CA ASP A 110 -17.51 -5.27 24.17
C ASP A 110 -18.09 -5.51 22.76
N SER A 111 -17.98 -6.74 22.23
CA SER A 111 -18.61 -7.12 20.95
C SER A 111 -20.15 -7.06 20.97
N SER A 112 -20.76 -6.91 22.15
CA SER A 112 -22.17 -6.57 22.28
C SER A 112 -22.43 -5.87 23.61
N GLU A 113 -23.36 -4.92 23.63
CA GLU A 113 -23.79 -4.23 24.84
C GLU A 113 -25.32 -4.06 24.86
N GLU A 114 -25.96 -4.35 26.00
CA GLU A 114 -27.42 -4.21 26.18
C GLU A 114 -27.76 -2.82 26.75
N PHE A 115 -28.70 -2.14 26.11
CA PHE A 115 -29.26 -0.87 26.50
C PHE A 115 -30.74 -1.00 26.84
N ILE A 116 -31.16 -0.26 27.86
CA ILE A 116 -32.55 -0.19 28.31
C ILE A 116 -33.13 1.13 27.86
N ILE A 117 -34.18 1.08 27.04
CA ILE A 117 -34.94 2.24 26.61
C ILE A 117 -36.28 2.21 27.31
N GLN A 118 -36.66 3.31 27.95
CA GLN A 118 -37.90 3.40 28.71
C GLN A 118 -38.76 4.56 28.22
N VAL A 119 -40.07 4.32 28.13
CA VAL A 119 -41.05 5.40 28.01
C VAL A 119 -42.04 5.31 29.16
N VAL A 120 -42.18 6.44 29.85
CA VAL A 120 -43.21 6.62 30.87
C VAL A 120 -44.32 7.47 30.27
N ILE A 121 -45.53 6.93 30.25
CA ILE A 121 -46.74 7.62 29.81
C ILE A 121 -47.52 8.01 31.07
N SER A 122 -47.84 9.29 31.21
CA SER A 122 -48.63 9.82 32.32
C SER A 122 -49.83 10.57 31.79
N ASP A 123 -50.98 10.41 32.44
CA ASP A 123 -52.21 11.19 32.21
C ASP A 123 -52.12 12.65 32.69
N ARG A 124 -51.23 12.96 33.64
CA ARG A 124 -51.09 14.31 34.22
C ARG A 124 -49.72 14.96 34.07
N ASP A 125 -49.71 16.27 33.76
CA ASP A 125 -48.46 17.07 33.75
C ASP A 125 -48.16 17.71 35.10
N CYS A 126 -47.68 16.92 36.04
CA CYS A 126 -47.28 17.45 37.34
C CYS A 126 -46.02 18.33 37.29
N SER A 127 -45.29 18.38 36.15
CA SER A 127 -44.03 19.14 36.06
C SER A 127 -44.23 20.66 36.05
N THR A 128 -45.45 21.12 35.75
CA THR A 128 -45.83 22.54 35.73
C THR A 128 -46.18 23.09 37.12
N ILE A 129 -46.43 22.22 38.10
CA ILE A 129 -46.85 22.61 39.44
C ILE A 129 -45.64 23.09 40.25
N SER A 130 -45.61 24.35 40.66
CA SER A 130 -44.48 24.95 41.38
C SER A 130 -44.38 24.54 42.85
N GLU A 131 -45.52 24.31 43.51
CA GLU A 131 -45.58 23.95 44.92
C GLU A 131 -45.23 22.47 45.13
N PRO A 132 -44.24 22.13 45.99
CA PRO A 132 -43.78 20.75 46.15
C PRO A 132 -44.86 19.77 46.61
N ASN A 133 -45.72 20.20 47.54
CA ASN A 133 -46.76 19.34 48.10
C ASN A 133 -47.86 19.05 47.07
N ASP A 134 -48.27 20.08 46.32
CA ASP A 134 -49.29 19.94 45.28
C ASP A 134 -48.75 19.14 44.09
N ARG A 135 -47.46 19.32 43.75
CA ARG A 135 -46.77 18.50 42.76
C ARG A 135 -46.75 17.04 43.19
N GLN A 136 -46.44 16.74 44.45
CA GLN A 136 -46.45 15.38 44.97
C GLN A 136 -47.85 14.79 44.97
N ALA A 137 -48.87 15.54 45.40
CA ALA A 137 -50.25 15.11 45.34
C ALA A 137 -50.70 14.78 43.91
N CYS A 138 -50.30 15.59 42.92
CA CYS A 138 -50.51 15.29 41.51
C CYS A 138 -49.81 14.00 41.06
N ILE A 139 -48.54 13.82 41.46
CA ILE A 139 -47.74 12.62 41.13
C ILE A 139 -48.37 11.35 41.71
N ASP A 140 -48.95 11.45 42.91
CA ASP A 140 -49.52 10.32 43.65
C ASP A 140 -50.83 9.81 43.04
N VAL A 141 -51.58 10.69 42.36
CA VAL A 141 -52.84 10.33 41.70
C VAL A 141 -52.72 10.14 40.19
N ALA A 142 -51.57 10.48 39.60
CA ALA A 142 -51.32 10.32 38.16
C ALA A 142 -51.18 8.83 37.80
N GLY A 143 -52.04 8.36 36.90
CA GLY A 143 -51.92 7.05 36.27
C GLY A 143 -50.71 6.99 35.36
N LYS A 144 -49.91 5.92 35.49
CA LYS A 144 -48.68 5.76 34.72
C LYS A 144 -48.57 4.38 34.07
N ILE A 145 -48.19 4.39 32.80
CA ILE A 145 -47.72 3.20 32.09
C ILE A 145 -46.22 3.34 31.90
N MET A 146 -45.50 2.25 32.11
CA MET A 146 -44.06 2.20 31.88
C MET A 146 -43.75 1.06 30.92
N GLU A 147 -43.32 1.40 29.73
CA GLU A 147 -42.82 0.44 28.75
C GLU A 147 -41.29 0.46 28.76
N THR A 148 -40.70 -0.72 28.72
CA THR A 148 -39.26 -0.92 28.70
C THR A 148 -38.90 -1.75 27.48
N PHE A 149 -37.90 -1.33 26.73
CA PHE A 149 -37.37 -2.03 25.57
C PHE A 149 -35.92 -2.38 25.83
N ARG A 150 -35.54 -3.61 25.48
CA ARG A 150 -34.16 -4.08 25.52
C ARG A 150 -33.58 -4.05 24.13
N VAL A 151 -32.46 -3.35 24.01
CA VAL A 151 -31.73 -3.20 22.76
C VAL A 151 -30.34 -3.75 22.94
N GLU A 152 -29.95 -4.70 22.11
CA GLU A 152 -28.55 -5.12 22.04
C GLU A 152 -27.88 -4.43 20.85
N VAL A 153 -26.81 -3.70 21.13
CA VAL A 153 -25.94 -3.15 20.10
C VAL A 153 -24.81 -4.16 19.91
N ILE A 154 -24.64 -4.66 18.68
CA ILE A 154 -23.64 -5.67 18.34
C ILE A 154 -22.52 -5.07 17.49
N GLN A 155 -21.33 -5.63 17.64
CA GLN A 155 -20.18 -5.41 16.77
C GLN A 155 -19.48 -6.74 16.49
N ARG A 156 -19.50 -7.17 15.23
CA ARG A 156 -18.89 -8.42 14.76
C ARG A 156 -17.58 -8.10 14.09
N LEU A 157 -16.55 -8.86 14.45
CA LEU A 157 -15.23 -8.70 13.86
C LEU A 157 -15.29 -8.85 12.33
N PRO A 158 -14.51 -8.05 11.60
CA PRO A 158 -14.43 -8.17 10.15
C PRO A 158 -13.79 -9.49 9.75
N THR A 159 -14.17 -9.97 8.58
CA THR A 159 -13.45 -11.06 7.92
C THR A 159 -12.27 -10.46 7.14
N TYR A 160 -11.12 -11.15 7.16
CA TYR A 160 -9.94 -10.71 6.42
C TYR A 160 -9.30 -11.87 5.68
N SER A 161 -9.30 -11.77 4.35
CA SER A 161 -8.70 -12.71 3.42
C SER A 161 -7.51 -12.08 2.74
N VAL A 162 -6.37 -12.75 2.81
CA VAL A 162 -5.13 -12.37 2.13
C VAL A 162 -4.49 -13.62 1.57
N ILE A 163 -3.64 -13.47 0.55
CA ILE A 163 -2.89 -14.61 0.00
C ILE A 163 -2.10 -15.32 1.10
N ALA A 164 -1.90 -16.63 0.92
CA ALA A 164 -0.99 -17.41 1.76
C ALA A 164 0.47 -17.06 1.43
N ASP A 165 1.40 -17.67 2.19
CA ASP A 165 2.83 -17.61 1.92
C ASP A 165 3.13 -17.86 0.44
N THR A 166 4.01 -17.04 -0.13
CA THR A 166 4.22 -16.98 -1.57
C THR A 166 5.68 -16.80 -1.96
N THR A 167 5.96 -16.98 -3.25
CA THR A 167 7.26 -16.78 -3.86
C THR A 167 7.14 -15.75 -4.97
N VAL A 168 7.97 -14.71 -4.93
CA VAL A 168 8.08 -13.68 -5.96
C VAL A 168 9.52 -13.65 -6.43
N PHE A 169 9.79 -13.95 -7.70
CA PHE A 169 11.16 -13.96 -8.20
C PHE A 169 11.81 -12.58 -8.12
N PHE A 170 13.11 -12.52 -7.85
CA PHE A 170 13.84 -11.26 -7.75
C PHE A 170 13.85 -10.45 -9.05
N ARG A 171 13.57 -11.05 -10.21
CA ARG A 171 13.38 -10.31 -11.46
C ARG A 171 12.07 -9.48 -11.50
N GLU A 172 11.08 -9.81 -10.66
CA GLU A 172 9.81 -9.08 -10.64
C GLU A 172 10.00 -7.71 -9.97
N PRO A 173 9.63 -6.59 -10.62
CA PRO A 173 9.95 -5.23 -10.17
C PRO A 173 9.29 -4.86 -8.84
N PHE A 174 8.14 -5.47 -8.53
CA PHE A 174 7.37 -5.17 -7.33
C PHE A 174 6.78 -6.44 -6.74
N ILE A 175 6.81 -6.53 -5.42
CA ILE A 175 5.98 -7.45 -4.64
C ILE A 175 4.60 -6.80 -4.55
N ARG A 176 3.56 -7.51 -4.97
CA ARG A 176 2.16 -7.06 -4.87
C ARG A 176 1.36 -8.09 -4.09
N ILE A 177 0.69 -7.62 -3.03
CA ILE A 177 -0.11 -8.46 -2.14
C ILE A 177 -1.46 -7.80 -1.94
N ASP A 178 -2.52 -8.53 -2.29
CA ASP A 178 -3.89 -8.04 -2.16
C ASP A 178 -4.56 -8.65 -0.93
N GLY A 179 -5.14 -7.80 -0.10
CA GLY A 179 -5.96 -8.15 1.05
C GLY A 179 -7.39 -7.65 0.88
N PHE A 180 -8.37 -8.50 1.20
CA PHE A 180 -9.80 -8.23 1.07
C PHE A 180 -10.48 -8.41 2.41
N GLY A 181 -11.07 -7.33 2.92
CA GLY A 181 -11.82 -7.30 4.16
C GLY A 181 -13.32 -7.19 3.90
N ASN A 182 -14.13 -7.81 4.75
CA ASN A 182 -15.58 -7.60 4.74
C ASN A 182 -16.09 -7.51 6.17
N ASP A 183 -16.80 -6.42 6.46
CA ASP A 183 -17.42 -6.15 7.75
C ASP A 183 -18.90 -6.61 7.77
N PRO A 184 -19.30 -7.48 8.71
CA PRO A 184 -20.70 -7.93 8.80
C PRO A 184 -21.71 -6.84 9.19
N ASP A 185 -21.27 -5.76 9.84
CA ASP A 185 -22.10 -4.66 10.33
C ASP A 185 -22.10 -3.45 9.37
N GLY A 186 -21.28 -3.51 8.32
CA GLY A 186 -21.17 -2.49 7.28
C GLY A 186 -20.34 -1.29 7.71
N ASP A 187 -19.45 -1.47 8.68
CA ASP A 187 -18.51 -0.44 9.11
C ASP A 187 -17.38 -0.25 8.09
N PRO A 188 -16.89 0.99 7.87
CA PRO A 188 -15.74 1.23 7.01
C PRO A 188 -14.48 0.54 7.53
N LEU A 189 -13.75 -0.11 6.63
CA LEU A 189 -12.53 -0.84 6.98
C LEU A 189 -11.26 -0.04 6.69
N GLU A 190 -10.39 0.06 7.69
CA GLU A 190 -9.03 0.57 7.58
C GLU A 190 -8.03 -0.59 7.42
N TYR A 191 -7.14 -0.49 6.43
CA TYR A 191 -6.10 -1.49 6.17
C TYR A 191 -4.73 -0.95 6.54
N ARG A 192 -3.89 -1.81 7.10
CA ARG A 192 -2.49 -1.49 7.41
C ARG A 192 -1.56 -2.59 6.93
N TRP A 193 -0.40 -2.17 6.46
CA TRP A 193 0.67 -3.05 5.98
C TRP A 193 2.00 -2.61 6.57
N GLN A 194 2.76 -3.56 7.09
CA GLN A 194 4.09 -3.31 7.64
C GLN A 194 4.98 -4.54 7.45
N HIS A 195 6.23 -4.34 7.07
CA HIS A 195 7.23 -5.40 7.20
C HIS A 195 7.69 -5.48 8.67
N THR A 196 8.19 -6.63 9.12
CA THR A 196 8.73 -6.75 10.47
C THR A 196 9.96 -5.85 10.64
N GLU A 197 10.02 -5.09 11.75
CA GLU A 197 11.14 -4.23 12.07
C GLU A 197 12.48 -4.99 12.06
N GLY A 198 13.51 -4.42 11.42
CA GLY A 198 14.82 -5.07 11.25
C GLY A 198 14.96 -5.98 10.02
N GLN A 199 13.94 -6.10 9.16
CA GLN A 199 14.08 -6.74 7.85
C GLN A 199 14.77 -5.82 6.84
N ALA A 200 16.10 -5.73 6.94
CA ALA A 200 16.90 -5.12 5.89
C ALA A 200 16.62 -5.83 4.55
N GLY A 201 16.34 -5.05 3.51
CA GLY A 201 16.26 -5.54 2.12
C GLY A 201 14.90 -5.50 1.44
N LEU A 202 13.85 -5.02 2.11
CA LEU A 202 12.65 -4.51 1.43
C LEU A 202 12.60 -2.98 1.55
N SER A 203 11.98 -2.33 0.56
CA SER A 203 11.56 -0.94 0.71
C SER A 203 10.43 -0.81 1.75
N ASN A 204 10.12 0.42 2.13
CA ASN A 204 8.85 0.72 2.78
C ASN A 204 7.68 0.24 1.91
N ILE A 205 6.63 -0.25 2.57
CA ILE A 205 5.42 -0.72 1.90
C ILE A 205 4.56 0.50 1.58
N THR A 206 4.24 0.69 0.32
CA THR A 206 3.18 1.60 -0.12
C THR A 206 1.87 0.82 -0.25
N GLN A 207 0.75 1.50 -0.09
CA GLN A 207 -0.57 0.87 -0.16
C GLN A 207 -1.50 1.60 -1.14
N GLU A 208 -2.29 0.82 -1.86
CA GLU A 208 -3.31 1.29 -2.80
C GLU A 208 -4.67 0.70 -2.43
N ALA A 209 -5.72 1.53 -2.45
CA ALA A 209 -7.08 1.05 -2.22
C ALA A 209 -7.58 0.27 -3.45
N LEU A 210 -8.04 -0.96 -3.24
CA LEU A 210 -8.74 -1.72 -4.27
C LEU A 210 -10.22 -1.35 -4.19
N ARG A 211 -10.78 -0.88 -5.31
CA ARG A 211 -12.16 -0.37 -5.37
C ARG A 211 -12.98 -1.18 -6.35
N ASP A 212 -14.27 -1.29 -6.06
CA ASP A 212 -15.25 -1.78 -7.01
C ASP A 212 -15.44 -0.77 -8.13
N ASP A 213 -15.47 -1.23 -9.38
CA ASP A 213 -15.53 -0.36 -10.57
C ASP A 213 -16.90 0.32 -10.75
N GLU A 214 -17.97 -0.24 -10.17
CA GLU A 214 -19.33 0.30 -10.28
C GLU A 214 -19.67 1.23 -9.11
N THR A 215 -19.36 0.81 -7.88
CA THR A 215 -19.72 1.55 -6.66
C THR A 215 -18.64 2.50 -6.16
N PHE A 216 -17.39 2.33 -6.61
CA PHE A 216 -16.19 3.02 -6.10
C PHE A 216 -15.88 2.75 -4.62
N GLU A 217 -16.61 1.85 -3.98
CA GLU A 217 -16.36 1.45 -2.60
C GLU A 217 -15.06 0.68 -2.49
N GLN A 218 -14.37 0.83 -1.35
CA GLN A 218 -13.13 0.11 -1.11
C GLN A 218 -13.45 -1.34 -0.71
N ILE A 219 -13.09 -2.28 -1.59
CA ILE A 219 -13.27 -3.73 -1.38
C ILE A 219 -12.00 -4.40 -0.83
N GLY A 220 -10.88 -3.68 -0.80
CA GLY A 220 -9.60 -4.21 -0.34
C GLY A 220 -8.47 -3.20 -0.31
N SER A 221 -7.27 -3.71 -0.10
CA SER A 221 -6.02 -2.94 -0.12
C SER A 221 -4.90 -3.78 -0.74
N ARG A 222 -4.07 -3.15 -1.55
CA ARG A 222 -2.88 -3.73 -2.16
C ARG A 222 -1.64 -3.15 -1.51
N ALA A 223 -0.81 -4.01 -0.91
CA ALA A 223 0.55 -3.67 -0.56
C ALA A 223 1.48 -3.77 -1.76
N ILE A 224 2.36 -2.79 -1.90
CA ILE A 224 3.41 -2.72 -2.91
C ILE A 224 4.74 -2.49 -2.21
N ALA A 225 5.71 -3.34 -2.48
CA ALA A 225 7.07 -3.21 -1.96
C ALA A 225 8.10 -3.59 -3.03
N ILE A 226 9.32 -3.07 -2.89
CA ILE A 226 10.46 -3.39 -3.75
C ILE A 226 11.41 -4.28 -2.95
N ALA A 227 11.81 -5.40 -3.53
CA ALA A 227 12.88 -6.22 -2.99
C ALA A 227 14.22 -5.63 -3.41
N LEU A 228 15.03 -5.17 -2.44
CA LEU A 228 16.37 -4.63 -2.70
C LEU A 228 17.43 -5.74 -2.76
N TYR A 229 17.14 -6.89 -2.14
CA TYR A 229 17.99 -8.07 -2.15
C TYR A 229 17.16 -9.35 -2.29
N PRO A 230 17.72 -10.41 -2.91
CA PRO A 230 17.13 -11.73 -2.89
C PRO A 230 17.10 -12.35 -1.48
N SER A 231 16.25 -13.34 -1.29
CA SER A 231 16.28 -14.20 -0.10
C SER A 231 17.59 -15.00 -0.02
N ASN A 232 18.12 -15.17 1.19
CA ASN A 232 19.42 -15.81 1.47
C ASN A 232 20.61 -15.15 0.74
N TYR A 233 20.48 -13.89 0.31
CA TYR A 233 21.58 -13.18 -0.31
C TYR A 233 22.68 -12.89 0.71
N LEU A 234 23.94 -13.15 0.35
CA LEU A 234 25.11 -12.83 1.16
C LEU A 234 25.86 -11.67 0.51
N LEU A 235 25.67 -10.46 1.04
CA LEU A 235 26.44 -9.29 0.62
C LEU A 235 27.81 -9.33 1.28
N ARG A 236 28.87 -9.25 0.47
CA ARG A 236 30.26 -9.12 0.92
C ARG A 236 30.80 -7.79 0.41
N ALA A 237 30.78 -6.77 1.24
CA ALA A 237 31.23 -5.43 0.86
C ALA A 237 32.12 -4.85 1.96
N ASN A 238 33.24 -4.21 1.58
CA ASN A 238 34.18 -3.56 2.50
C ASN A 238 34.68 -4.43 3.67
N GLY A 239 34.80 -5.75 3.46
CA GLY A 239 35.23 -6.70 4.49
C GLY A 239 34.14 -7.07 5.49
N GLU A 240 32.91 -6.60 5.32
CA GLU A 240 31.75 -7.01 6.10
C GLU A 240 30.87 -7.99 5.32
N GLU A 241 30.30 -8.95 6.03
CA GLU A 241 29.33 -9.90 5.50
C GLU A 241 27.94 -9.63 6.08
N THR A 242 26.96 -9.38 5.22
CA THR A 242 25.55 -9.23 5.60
C THR A 242 24.71 -10.32 4.93
N LEU A 243 24.12 -11.19 5.75
CA LEU A 243 23.22 -12.24 5.29
C LEU A 243 21.76 -11.75 5.39
N PHE A 244 21.07 -11.74 4.25
CA PHE A 244 19.66 -11.37 4.16
C PHE A 244 18.74 -12.55 4.51
N PRO A 245 17.52 -12.27 5.02
CA PRO A 245 16.59 -13.31 5.45
C PRO A 245 16.26 -14.34 4.36
N ALA A 246 16.00 -15.59 4.78
CA ALA A 246 15.50 -16.64 3.89
C ALA A 246 14.09 -16.35 3.32
N SER A 247 13.37 -15.46 4.00
CA SER A 247 12.04 -15.00 3.62
C SER A 247 11.71 -13.72 4.37
N TYR A 248 10.93 -12.85 3.75
CA TYR A 248 10.45 -11.61 4.35
C TYR A 248 9.06 -11.82 4.95
N ARG A 249 8.78 -11.16 6.07
CA ARG A 249 7.49 -11.26 6.76
C ARG A 249 6.78 -9.93 6.67
N ILE A 250 5.57 -9.99 6.14
CA ILE A 250 4.69 -8.84 5.97
C ILE A 250 3.49 -9.06 6.87
N ASN A 251 3.34 -8.17 7.84
CA ASN A 251 2.18 -8.11 8.71
C ASN A 251 1.15 -7.19 8.08
N THR A 252 -0.10 -7.62 8.16
CA THR A 252 -1.22 -6.84 7.68
C THR A 252 -2.40 -6.95 8.62
N SER A 253 -3.17 -5.89 8.72
CA SER A 253 -4.37 -5.89 9.53
C SER A 253 -5.50 -5.13 8.85
N VAL A 254 -6.72 -5.54 9.19
CA VAL A 254 -7.93 -4.80 8.89
C VAL A 254 -8.60 -4.40 10.20
N ASN A 255 -9.11 -3.18 10.27
CA ASN A 255 -9.76 -2.62 11.45
C ASN A 255 -11.06 -1.91 11.08
N ASP A 256 -12.09 -2.07 11.90
CA ASP A 256 -13.43 -1.49 11.83
C ASP A 256 -13.66 -0.43 12.93
N GLY A 257 -12.59 -0.03 13.63
CA GLY A 257 -12.63 0.87 14.77
C GLY A 257 -12.54 0.18 16.13
N GLU A 258 -12.48 -1.15 16.15
CA GLU A 258 -12.26 -1.96 17.36
C GLU A 258 -10.90 -2.68 17.33
N LYS A 259 -10.88 -3.95 17.69
CA LYS A 259 -9.68 -4.79 17.71
C LYS A 259 -9.36 -5.25 16.28
N PRO A 260 -8.15 -4.95 15.76
CA PRO A 260 -7.78 -5.31 14.40
C PRO A 260 -7.68 -6.83 14.22
N VAL A 261 -8.05 -7.29 13.02
CA VAL A 261 -7.83 -8.67 12.57
C VAL A 261 -6.51 -8.71 11.80
N GLU A 262 -5.52 -9.36 12.40
CA GLU A 262 -4.14 -9.41 11.89
C GLU A 262 -3.85 -10.70 11.12
N ARG A 263 -2.94 -10.60 10.14
CA ARG A 263 -2.35 -11.70 9.40
C ARG A 263 -0.86 -11.44 9.20
N GLU A 264 -0.09 -12.53 9.15
CA GLU A 264 1.33 -12.51 8.76
C GLU A 264 1.47 -13.35 7.48
N ILE A 265 2.24 -12.84 6.53
CA ILE A 265 2.51 -13.49 5.24
C ILE A 265 4.01 -13.58 5.09
N THR A 266 4.49 -14.75 4.67
CA THR A 266 5.90 -14.97 4.33
C THR A 266 6.10 -14.91 2.83
N VAL A 267 7.05 -14.09 2.37
CA VAL A 267 7.42 -13.95 0.95
C VAL A 267 8.85 -14.41 0.75
N GLN A 268 9.04 -15.43 -0.09
CA GLN A 268 10.35 -15.86 -0.55
C GLN A 268 10.70 -15.15 -1.86
N ILE A 269 11.94 -14.67 -1.97
CA ILE A 269 12.39 -13.87 -3.11
C ILE A 269 13.65 -14.48 -3.73
N PRO A 270 13.53 -15.64 -4.40
CA PRO A 270 14.69 -16.28 -5.02
C PRO A 270 15.19 -15.48 -6.22
N ALA A 271 16.51 -15.37 -6.35
CA ALA A 271 17.16 -14.99 -7.60
C ALA A 271 17.37 -16.22 -8.50
N GLU A 272 17.38 -16.00 -9.81
CA GLU A 272 17.72 -17.06 -10.76
C GLU A 272 19.20 -17.44 -10.64
N PRO A 273 19.57 -18.72 -10.81
CA PRO A 273 20.96 -19.14 -10.85
C PRO A 273 21.70 -18.46 -12.00
N LEU A 274 22.74 -17.69 -11.67
CA LEU A 274 23.60 -17.05 -12.66
C LEU A 274 24.70 -18.00 -13.15
N PRO A 275 25.11 -17.92 -14.43
CA PRO A 275 26.19 -18.74 -15.00
C PRO A 275 27.52 -18.50 -14.28
N GLU A 276 28.42 -19.49 -14.28
CA GLU A 276 29.75 -19.33 -13.65
C GLU A 276 30.72 -18.50 -14.51
N GLY A 277 30.44 -18.36 -15.81
CA GLY A 277 31.27 -17.69 -16.81
C GLY A 277 31.04 -18.31 -18.20
N GLY A 278 31.82 -17.90 -19.19
CA GLY A 278 31.70 -18.39 -20.58
C GLY A 278 31.28 -17.29 -21.55
N MET A 279 30.91 -17.66 -22.78
CA MET A 279 30.53 -16.69 -23.80
C MET A 279 29.09 -16.90 -24.28
N VAL A 280 28.43 -15.81 -24.64
CA VAL A 280 27.11 -15.79 -25.28
C VAL A 280 27.31 -15.48 -26.76
N GLN A 281 26.65 -16.24 -27.64
CA GLN A 281 26.61 -15.94 -29.06
C GLN A 281 25.44 -14.99 -29.36
N LEU A 282 25.73 -13.86 -29.99
CA LEU A 282 24.77 -12.82 -30.36
C LEU A 282 24.99 -12.38 -31.81
N THR A 283 24.03 -11.65 -32.36
CA THR A 283 24.13 -11.07 -33.71
C THR A 283 24.14 -9.55 -33.60
N GLU A 284 25.12 -8.89 -34.22
CA GLU A 284 25.20 -7.43 -34.21
C GLU A 284 24.11 -6.84 -35.16
N PRO A 285 23.23 -5.93 -34.67
CA PRO A 285 22.05 -5.51 -35.43
C PRO A 285 22.32 -4.77 -36.74
N THR A 286 23.45 -4.06 -36.84
CA THR A 286 23.76 -3.19 -37.99
C THR A 286 24.32 -3.99 -39.17
N THR A 287 25.16 -4.97 -38.88
CA THR A 287 25.95 -5.77 -39.83
C THR A 287 25.33 -7.14 -40.07
N GLY A 288 24.54 -7.64 -39.12
CA GLY A 288 23.98 -8.99 -39.13
C GLY A 288 25.03 -10.08 -38.93
N LEU A 289 26.22 -9.73 -38.42
CA LEU A 289 27.29 -10.68 -38.15
C LEU A 289 27.16 -11.25 -36.74
N ASP A 290 27.35 -12.56 -36.62
CA ASP A 290 27.41 -13.23 -35.33
C ASP A 290 28.76 -12.99 -34.64
N PHE A 291 28.73 -12.82 -33.33
CA PHE A 291 29.90 -12.70 -32.47
C PHE A 291 29.68 -13.48 -31.17
N GLU A 292 30.76 -13.88 -30.51
CA GLU A 292 30.70 -14.38 -29.13
C GLU A 292 31.21 -13.30 -28.16
N ILE A 293 30.57 -13.12 -27.02
CA ILE A 293 30.96 -12.15 -25.99
C ILE A 293 31.03 -12.81 -24.61
N ASP A 294 32.06 -12.47 -23.83
CA ASP A 294 32.18 -12.89 -22.44
C ASP A 294 30.97 -12.44 -21.60
N ILE A 295 30.44 -13.36 -20.78
CA ILE A 295 29.27 -13.14 -19.92
C ILE A 295 29.55 -12.01 -18.91
N TYR A 296 30.72 -12.00 -18.29
CA TYR A 296 31.14 -11.00 -17.31
C TYR A 296 32.37 -10.23 -17.79
N GLU A 297 32.70 -9.13 -17.11
CA GLU A 297 33.98 -8.47 -17.28
C GLU A 297 35.14 -9.44 -17.00
N TYR A 298 36.30 -9.20 -17.58
CA TYR A 298 37.49 -10.03 -17.36
C TYR A 298 37.79 -10.12 -15.85
N PRO A 299 37.95 -11.34 -15.28
CA PRO A 299 38.36 -12.61 -15.90
C PRO A 299 37.22 -13.50 -16.45
N ASN A 300 36.01 -12.98 -16.62
CA ASN A 300 34.82 -13.69 -17.08
C ASN A 300 34.46 -14.87 -16.16
N SER A 301 34.43 -14.60 -14.86
CA SER A 301 34.12 -15.58 -13.82
C SER A 301 33.25 -14.94 -12.75
N LYS A 302 32.11 -15.58 -12.45
CA LYS A 302 31.21 -15.16 -11.39
C LYS A 302 31.92 -15.17 -10.04
N GLY A 303 31.69 -14.13 -9.24
CA GLY A 303 32.27 -13.98 -7.91
C GLY A 303 33.71 -13.46 -7.89
N GLU A 304 34.35 -13.28 -9.04
CA GLU A 304 35.63 -12.57 -9.14
C GLU A 304 35.39 -11.08 -9.35
N PHE A 305 36.31 -10.25 -8.86
CA PHE A 305 36.27 -8.81 -9.15
C PHE A 305 36.73 -8.53 -10.59
N PRO A 306 36.15 -7.53 -11.26
CA PRO A 306 36.62 -7.12 -12.57
C PRO A 306 38.05 -6.60 -12.48
N LEU A 307 38.88 -6.91 -13.49
CA LEU A 307 40.25 -6.45 -13.55
C LEU A 307 40.33 -5.05 -14.16
N GLU A 308 40.83 -4.08 -13.40
CA GLU A 308 41.30 -2.81 -13.94
C GLU A 308 42.55 -3.04 -14.81
N ALA A 309 42.56 -2.53 -16.04
CA ALA A 309 43.65 -2.71 -16.98
C ALA A 309 43.84 -1.50 -17.90
N THR A 310 45.09 -1.24 -18.27
CA THR A 310 45.40 -0.36 -19.40
C THR A 310 44.88 -0.98 -20.71
N LEU A 311 44.70 -0.16 -21.76
CA LEU A 311 44.28 -0.69 -23.06
C LEU A 311 45.21 -1.80 -23.58
N PHE A 312 46.52 -1.63 -23.43
CA PHE A 312 47.51 -2.60 -23.90
C PHE A 312 47.44 -3.91 -23.12
N GLU A 313 47.25 -3.85 -21.80
CA GLU A 313 47.03 -5.06 -21.00
C GLU A 313 45.75 -5.78 -21.42
N ALA A 314 44.65 -5.03 -21.61
CA ALA A 314 43.37 -5.57 -22.04
C ALA A 314 43.45 -6.30 -23.40
N ILE A 315 44.09 -5.67 -24.40
CA ILE A 315 44.37 -6.29 -25.71
C ILE A 315 45.18 -7.58 -25.54
N ASN A 316 46.25 -7.54 -24.74
CA ASN A 316 47.10 -8.71 -24.52
C ASN A 316 46.36 -9.85 -23.80
N PHE A 317 45.56 -9.55 -22.77
CA PHE A 317 44.78 -10.54 -22.04
C PHE A 317 43.75 -11.26 -22.92
N CYS A 318 43.06 -10.54 -23.81
CA CYS A 318 42.17 -11.15 -24.78
C CYS A 318 42.93 -11.95 -25.85
N GLY A 319 44.02 -11.39 -26.39
CA GLY A 319 44.83 -12.02 -27.44
C GLY A 319 45.42 -13.37 -27.00
N VAL A 320 45.94 -13.46 -25.77
CA VAL A 320 46.45 -14.72 -25.17
C VAL A 320 45.39 -15.82 -25.10
N GLN A 321 44.11 -15.47 -25.02
CA GLN A 321 43.00 -16.42 -25.03
C GLN A 321 42.49 -16.76 -26.44
N GLY A 322 43.13 -16.23 -27.50
CA GLY A 322 42.62 -16.34 -28.87
C GLY A 322 41.29 -15.62 -29.05
N LYS A 323 41.08 -14.55 -28.28
CA LYS A 323 39.95 -13.62 -28.36
C LYS A 323 40.46 -12.23 -28.72
N ARG A 324 39.55 -11.29 -28.86
CA ARG A 324 39.83 -9.87 -29.09
C ARG A 324 39.07 -9.02 -28.08
N LEU A 325 39.43 -7.75 -27.94
CA LEU A 325 38.53 -6.81 -27.28
C LEU A 325 37.23 -6.71 -28.07
N CYS A 326 36.12 -6.58 -27.36
CA CYS A 326 34.83 -6.32 -27.97
C CYS A 326 34.83 -4.99 -28.70
N SER A 327 34.07 -4.92 -29.80
CA SER A 327 33.82 -3.66 -30.48
C SER A 327 32.73 -2.85 -29.76
N PRO A 328 32.69 -1.52 -29.95
CA PRO A 328 31.66 -0.68 -29.33
C PRO A 328 30.24 -1.11 -29.74
N SER A 329 30.04 -1.54 -30.99
CA SER A 329 28.73 -1.97 -31.49
C SER A 329 28.32 -3.34 -30.96
N GLU A 330 29.27 -4.26 -30.77
CA GLU A 330 29.00 -5.58 -30.15
C GLU A 330 28.60 -5.42 -28.68
N LEU A 331 29.33 -4.58 -27.93
CA LEU A 331 29.04 -4.33 -26.53
C LEU A 331 27.67 -3.62 -26.39
N GLN A 332 27.41 -2.59 -27.21
CA GLN A 332 26.11 -1.93 -27.25
C GLN A 332 24.97 -2.90 -27.58
N ALA A 333 25.14 -3.76 -28.58
CA ALA A 333 24.16 -4.78 -28.96
C ALA A 333 23.87 -5.75 -27.81
N ALA A 334 24.91 -6.23 -27.13
CA ALA A 334 24.77 -7.11 -25.97
C ALA A 334 24.05 -6.42 -24.80
N CYS A 335 24.28 -5.12 -24.60
CA CYS A 335 23.68 -4.33 -23.52
C CYS A 335 22.18 -4.09 -23.77
N GLN A 336 21.83 -3.74 -25.01
CA GLN A 336 20.44 -3.42 -25.37
C GLN A 336 19.57 -4.66 -25.56
N GLY A 337 20.14 -5.76 -26.07
CA GLY A 337 19.40 -6.96 -26.45
C GLY A 337 18.35 -6.73 -27.54
N ASP A 338 17.47 -7.71 -27.74
CA ASP A 338 16.47 -7.71 -28.83
C ASP A 338 15.35 -6.68 -28.64
N GLN A 339 15.04 -6.35 -27.38
CA GLN A 339 14.13 -5.28 -27.00
C GLN A 339 14.99 -4.16 -26.44
N PRO A 340 15.31 -3.09 -27.20
CA PRO A 340 16.44 -2.22 -26.90
C PRO A 340 16.27 -1.55 -25.54
N LEU A 341 16.91 -2.14 -24.53
CA LEU A 341 16.92 -1.62 -23.17
C LEU A 341 17.83 -0.39 -23.11
N ALA A 342 17.49 0.56 -22.24
CA ALA A 342 18.34 1.72 -21.98
C ALA A 342 19.61 1.34 -21.20
N TYR A 343 19.55 0.24 -20.46
CA TYR A 343 20.58 -0.29 -19.57
C TYR A 343 20.62 -1.81 -19.69
N SER A 344 21.70 -2.46 -19.30
CA SER A 344 21.75 -3.94 -19.27
C SER A 344 20.90 -4.57 -18.16
N SER A 345 20.13 -3.77 -17.40
CA SER A 345 19.21 -4.28 -16.40
C SER A 345 17.80 -4.49 -16.95
N THR A 346 17.12 -5.52 -16.45
CA THR A 346 15.66 -5.68 -16.66
C THR A 346 14.82 -4.72 -15.81
N ASP A 347 15.43 -4.03 -14.85
CA ASP A 347 14.76 -3.04 -14.00
C ASP A 347 14.91 -1.61 -14.53
N ASP A 348 13.90 -0.77 -14.24
CA ASP A 348 13.93 0.67 -14.50
C ASP A 348 14.47 1.42 -13.26
N PRO A 349 15.60 2.14 -13.37
CA PRO A 349 16.18 2.87 -12.24
C PRO A 349 15.26 3.98 -11.70
N LEU A 350 14.29 4.46 -12.48
CA LEU A 350 13.29 5.44 -12.00
C LEU A 350 12.40 4.88 -10.89
N ALA A 351 12.20 3.56 -10.84
CA ALA A 351 11.47 2.91 -9.75
C ALA A 351 12.14 3.10 -8.38
N TYR A 352 13.44 3.49 -8.37
CA TYR A 352 14.24 3.63 -7.15
C TYR A 352 14.65 5.07 -6.85
N ALA A 353 14.17 6.06 -7.62
CA ALA A 353 14.62 7.44 -7.52
C ALA A 353 14.50 8.04 -6.10
N GLY A 354 13.45 7.66 -5.37
CA GLY A 354 13.16 8.10 -4.00
C GLY A 354 13.88 7.34 -2.89
N LEU A 355 14.64 6.29 -3.22
CA LEU A 355 15.41 5.50 -2.25
C LEU A 355 16.82 6.09 -2.06
N GLU A 356 17.37 5.89 -0.85
CA GLU A 356 18.76 6.19 -0.54
C GLU A 356 19.71 5.30 -1.34
N HIS A 357 19.41 3.99 -1.36
CA HIS A 357 20.06 3.01 -2.22
C HIS A 357 19.06 1.96 -2.70
N PHE A 358 19.35 1.28 -3.81
CA PHE A 358 18.51 0.22 -4.37
C PHE A 358 19.05 -1.19 -4.14
N GLY A 359 20.10 -1.34 -3.33
CA GLY A 359 20.67 -2.65 -3.03
C GLY A 359 21.33 -3.25 -4.26
N VAL A 360 20.98 -4.50 -4.58
CA VAL A 360 21.47 -5.23 -5.77
C VAL A 360 20.40 -5.35 -6.86
N ARG A 361 19.43 -4.45 -6.84
CA ARG A 361 18.24 -4.55 -7.68
C ARG A 361 18.50 -4.21 -9.14
N PHE A 362 19.24 -3.14 -9.41
CA PHE A 362 19.59 -2.69 -10.75
C PHE A 362 21.01 -3.19 -11.10
N CYS A 363 21.79 -2.44 -11.86
CA CYS A 363 23.22 -2.63 -12.07
C CYS A 363 24.06 -1.94 -10.98
N ASN A 364 25.37 -2.21 -10.93
CA ASN A 364 26.28 -1.57 -9.98
C ASN A 364 26.59 -0.10 -10.35
N SER A 365 25.61 0.78 -10.30
CA SER A 365 25.75 2.20 -10.62
C SER A 365 25.61 3.06 -9.35
N PRO A 366 25.69 4.41 -9.42
CA PRO A 366 25.44 5.27 -8.26
C PRO A 366 24.14 4.89 -7.55
N LYS A 367 24.17 4.79 -6.21
CA LYS A 367 23.11 4.27 -5.32
C LYS A 367 22.93 2.74 -5.26
N SER A 368 23.77 1.94 -5.91
CA SER A 368 23.85 0.51 -5.62
C SER A 368 24.35 0.26 -4.19
N ALA A 369 24.18 -0.97 -3.69
CA ALA A 369 24.73 -1.37 -2.39
C ALA A 369 26.24 -1.11 -2.29
N PHE A 370 27.00 -1.52 -3.31
CA PHE A 370 28.45 -1.42 -3.30
C PHE A 370 28.91 0.03 -3.47
N ALA A 371 28.32 0.79 -4.40
CA ALA A 371 28.64 2.22 -4.56
C ALA A 371 28.29 3.05 -3.32
N PHE A 372 27.19 2.72 -2.64
CA PHE A 372 26.80 3.38 -1.39
C PHE A 372 27.80 3.08 -0.26
N LEU A 373 28.13 1.80 -0.06
CA LEU A 373 29.05 1.38 1.00
C LEU A 373 30.50 1.79 0.73
N GLY A 374 30.93 1.82 -0.54
CA GLY A 374 32.26 2.24 -0.96
C GLY A 374 32.57 3.71 -0.65
N GLY A 375 31.57 4.53 -0.32
CA GLY A 375 31.78 5.88 0.22
C GLY A 375 32.53 6.83 -0.72
N GLY A 376 32.47 6.57 -2.03
CA GLY A 376 33.18 7.33 -3.06
C GLY A 376 34.58 6.82 -3.40
N ASP A 377 35.08 5.77 -2.73
CA ASP A 377 36.26 5.03 -3.18
C ASP A 377 35.85 4.11 -4.35
N PHE A 378 36.48 4.30 -5.51
CA PHE A 378 36.15 3.58 -6.74
C PHE A 378 36.34 2.06 -6.59
N THR A 379 37.52 1.63 -6.17
CA THR A 379 37.85 0.20 -6.04
C THR A 379 37.00 -0.47 -4.96
N ALA A 380 36.71 0.22 -3.85
CA ALA A 380 35.82 -0.30 -2.80
C ALA A 380 34.34 -0.38 -3.24
N SER A 381 33.97 0.36 -4.29
CA SER A 381 32.61 0.35 -4.86
C SER A 381 32.42 -0.74 -5.91
N LEU A 382 33.49 -1.33 -6.44
CA LEU A 382 33.40 -2.45 -7.38
C LEU A 382 32.73 -3.65 -6.71
N ALA A 383 31.98 -4.40 -7.51
CA ALA A 383 31.32 -5.61 -7.06
C ALA A 383 31.90 -6.82 -7.80
N PRO A 384 31.97 -8.00 -7.14
CA PRO A 384 32.25 -9.24 -7.84
C PRO A 384 31.21 -9.49 -8.94
N SER A 385 31.64 -9.98 -10.09
CA SER A 385 30.76 -10.25 -11.23
C SER A 385 29.61 -11.19 -10.84
N GLY A 386 28.40 -10.87 -11.28
CA GLY A 386 27.19 -11.59 -10.90
C GLY A 386 26.62 -11.24 -9.51
N SER A 387 27.10 -10.17 -8.86
CA SER A 387 26.47 -9.64 -7.63
C SER A 387 25.10 -8.99 -7.89
N PHE A 388 24.79 -8.63 -9.14
CA PHE A 388 23.57 -7.93 -9.56
C PHE A 388 22.75 -8.81 -10.52
N PRO A 389 21.83 -9.65 -10.00
CA PRO A 389 21.19 -10.71 -10.81
C PRO A 389 20.33 -10.21 -11.96
N ASN A 390 19.85 -8.96 -11.91
CA ASN A 390 18.99 -8.40 -12.93
C ASN A 390 19.78 -7.61 -14.00
N CYS A 391 21.10 -7.42 -13.83
CA CYS A 391 21.98 -6.65 -14.73
C CYS A 391 22.47 -7.44 -15.97
N GLY A 392 21.79 -8.53 -16.33
CA GLY A 392 22.08 -9.36 -17.53
C GLY A 392 21.09 -9.19 -18.68
N GLY A 393 20.09 -8.32 -18.51
CA GLY A 393 19.11 -7.98 -19.54
C GLY A 393 18.43 -9.20 -20.13
N THR A 394 18.20 -9.17 -21.45
CA THR A 394 17.63 -10.29 -22.20
C THR A 394 18.68 -11.20 -22.83
N THR A 395 19.94 -10.76 -22.86
CA THR A 395 21.06 -11.46 -23.52
C THR A 395 21.79 -12.41 -22.59
N GLY A 396 21.69 -12.21 -21.28
CA GLY A 396 22.47 -12.95 -20.29
C GLY A 396 23.94 -12.51 -20.23
N VAL A 397 24.27 -11.34 -20.80
CA VAL A 397 25.58 -10.70 -20.68
C VAL A 397 25.47 -9.64 -19.59
N PHE A 398 26.20 -9.83 -18.51
CA PHE A 398 26.04 -9.09 -17.27
C PHE A 398 26.97 -7.89 -17.18
N ASP A 399 26.58 -6.94 -16.34
CA ASP A 399 27.43 -5.85 -15.87
C ASP A 399 27.96 -4.95 -17.01
N LEU A 400 27.23 -4.88 -18.14
CA LEU A 400 27.53 -3.98 -19.27
C LEU A 400 27.14 -2.51 -18.98
N THR A 401 26.37 -2.30 -17.92
CA THR A 401 26.06 -1.01 -17.31
C THR A 401 26.58 -1.05 -15.87
N GLY A 402 27.20 0.03 -15.42
CA GLY A 402 27.77 0.15 -14.08
C GLY A 402 29.03 -0.69 -13.87
N ASN A 403 29.36 -0.93 -12.61
CA ASN A 403 30.55 -1.59 -12.11
C ASN A 403 31.83 -0.86 -12.55
N ILE A 404 32.37 -1.21 -13.71
CA ILE A 404 33.56 -0.60 -14.26
C ILE A 404 33.34 -0.25 -15.74
N GLY A 405 33.82 0.91 -16.17
CA GLY A 405 33.82 1.25 -17.59
C GLY A 405 34.72 0.29 -18.37
N GLU A 406 34.43 0.05 -19.65
CA GLU A 406 35.12 -1.01 -20.39
C GLU A 406 35.75 -0.55 -21.69
N TRP A 407 37.02 -0.90 -21.89
CA TRP A 407 37.72 -0.71 -23.15
C TRP A 407 37.05 -1.46 -24.29
N THR A 408 36.82 -0.76 -25.40
CA THR A 408 36.38 -1.36 -26.67
C THR A 408 37.19 -0.80 -27.81
N VAL A 409 37.36 -1.60 -28.87
CA VAL A 409 38.15 -1.18 -30.04
C VAL A 409 37.45 -1.58 -31.33
N ARG A 410 37.69 -0.78 -32.37
CA ARG A 410 37.22 -1.09 -33.73
C ARG A 410 38.34 -0.81 -34.72
N SER A 411 38.59 -1.76 -35.62
CA SER A 411 39.48 -1.52 -36.76
C SER A 411 38.72 -0.72 -37.83
N ASN A 412 39.33 0.34 -38.33
CA ASN A 412 38.81 1.10 -39.44
C ASN A 412 39.25 0.47 -40.76
N ASP A 413 38.32 -0.12 -41.50
CA ASP A 413 38.64 -0.83 -42.76
C ASP A 413 39.23 0.09 -43.85
N SER A 414 38.99 1.39 -43.78
CA SER A 414 39.44 2.36 -44.80
C SER A 414 40.84 2.88 -44.53
N THR A 415 41.20 3.11 -43.26
CA THR A 415 42.51 3.66 -42.88
C THR A 415 43.46 2.61 -42.34
N GLY A 416 42.94 1.48 -41.85
CA GLY A 416 43.69 0.47 -41.10
C GLY A 416 43.91 0.86 -39.63
N ASP A 417 43.42 2.02 -39.19
CA ASP A 417 43.65 2.50 -37.82
C ASP A 417 42.79 1.75 -36.80
N LEU A 418 43.25 1.70 -35.55
CA LEU A 418 42.48 1.21 -34.42
C LEU A 418 41.78 2.38 -33.73
N GLU A 419 40.46 2.43 -33.82
CA GLU A 419 39.62 3.37 -33.09
C GLU A 419 39.36 2.83 -31.68
N ILE A 420 39.60 3.65 -30.66
CA ILE A 420 39.52 3.26 -29.26
C ILE A 420 38.36 3.99 -28.61
N TYR A 421 37.56 3.22 -27.89
CA TYR A 421 36.39 3.68 -27.17
C TYR A 421 36.38 3.06 -25.77
N PHE A 422 35.49 3.58 -24.94
CA PHE A 422 35.14 2.95 -23.68
C PHE A 422 33.66 3.15 -23.39
N MET A 423 33.04 2.15 -22.77
CA MET A 423 31.72 2.31 -22.17
C MET A 423 31.89 3.13 -20.90
N ALA A 424 31.24 4.30 -20.86
CA ALA A 424 31.44 5.28 -19.80
C ALA A 424 30.38 5.14 -18.68
N SER A 425 29.97 3.91 -18.38
CA SER A 425 29.12 3.61 -17.23
C SER A 425 29.93 2.83 -16.20
N ASP A 426 29.90 3.29 -14.96
CA ASP A 426 30.62 2.70 -13.84
C ASP A 426 29.91 3.02 -12.51
N VAL A 427 30.53 2.69 -11.38
CA VAL A 427 30.00 3.00 -10.04
C VAL A 427 29.82 4.49 -9.73
N THR A 428 30.45 5.38 -10.51
CA THR A 428 30.41 6.85 -10.34
C THR A 428 29.54 7.56 -11.38
N ILE A 429 29.35 6.95 -12.55
CA ILE A 429 28.60 7.52 -13.67
C ILE A 429 27.47 6.57 -14.08
N ASP A 430 26.24 7.06 -13.93
CA ASP A 430 25.03 6.39 -14.43
C ASP A 430 24.87 6.62 -15.94
N GLY A 431 25.49 5.76 -16.74
CA GLY A 431 25.45 5.78 -18.20
C GLY A 431 24.66 4.60 -18.76
N GLY A 432 23.78 4.84 -19.73
CA GLY A 432 23.07 3.77 -20.43
C GLY A 432 23.93 3.05 -21.47
N CYS A 433 23.35 2.05 -22.14
CA CYS A 433 24.00 1.24 -23.19
C CYS A 433 24.58 2.04 -24.37
N THR A 434 24.15 3.28 -24.57
CA THR A 434 24.62 4.16 -25.65
C THR A 434 25.69 5.14 -25.19
N PHE A 435 26.08 5.10 -23.92
CA PHE A 435 26.99 6.08 -23.32
C PHE A 435 28.45 5.66 -23.55
N ILE A 436 28.91 5.88 -24.79
CA ILE A 436 30.23 5.50 -25.29
C ILE A 436 31.12 6.74 -25.40
N GLY A 437 32.30 6.69 -24.77
CA GLY A 437 33.36 7.69 -24.91
C GLY A 437 34.39 7.29 -25.97
N SER A 438 34.98 8.26 -26.65
CA SER A 438 36.14 8.03 -27.53
C SER A 438 37.42 8.35 -26.77
N ALA A 439 38.40 7.43 -26.82
CA ALA A 439 39.73 7.63 -26.25
C ALA A 439 40.80 7.93 -27.31
N GLY A 440 40.40 8.02 -28.59
CA GLY A 440 41.26 8.39 -29.71
C GLY A 440 41.42 7.29 -30.75
N THR A 441 42.48 7.40 -31.53
CA THR A 441 42.78 6.51 -32.66
C THR A 441 44.27 6.22 -32.69
N LEU A 442 44.63 4.95 -32.89
CA LEU A 442 46.01 4.50 -33.07
C LEU A 442 46.24 4.10 -34.52
N PRO A 443 47.20 4.73 -35.23
CA PRO A 443 47.55 4.27 -36.57
C PRO A 443 48.26 2.92 -36.49
N LEU A 444 47.69 1.89 -37.13
CA LEU A 444 48.33 0.58 -37.23
C LEU A 444 49.08 0.50 -38.57
N ALA A 445 50.41 0.36 -38.51
CA ALA A 445 51.27 0.28 -39.69
C ALA A 445 51.24 -1.11 -40.38
N GLY A 446 50.09 -1.79 -40.34
CA GLY A 446 49.92 -3.19 -40.74
C GLY A 446 50.52 -4.16 -39.70
N GLY A 447 49.72 -5.11 -39.24
CA GLY A 447 50.09 -6.07 -38.20
C GLY A 447 48.88 -6.45 -37.34
N ASP A 448 48.94 -7.62 -36.71
CA ASP A 448 47.90 -8.03 -35.76
C ASP A 448 48.19 -7.36 -34.40
N ILE A 449 47.27 -6.50 -33.93
CA ILE A 449 47.43 -5.80 -32.65
C ILE A 449 47.40 -6.76 -31.45
N TYR A 450 46.92 -7.99 -31.65
CA TYR A 450 46.95 -9.05 -30.64
C TYR A 450 48.27 -9.84 -30.63
N ASP A 451 49.21 -9.56 -31.55
CA ASP A 451 50.59 -10.02 -31.45
C ASP A 451 51.34 -9.19 -30.40
N PRO A 452 51.88 -9.80 -29.32
CA PRO A 452 52.56 -9.08 -28.25
C PRO A 452 53.74 -8.21 -28.72
N ALA A 453 54.45 -8.62 -29.78
CA ALA A 453 55.58 -7.85 -30.31
C ALA A 453 55.10 -6.59 -31.05
N VAL A 454 54.02 -6.71 -31.83
CA VAL A 454 53.39 -5.58 -32.51
C VAL A 454 52.80 -4.62 -31.50
N LEU A 455 52.11 -5.13 -30.48
CA LEU A 455 51.49 -4.33 -29.43
C LEU A 455 52.52 -3.53 -28.62
N GLN A 456 53.64 -4.16 -28.25
CA GLN A 456 54.73 -3.50 -27.53
C GLN A 456 55.38 -2.41 -28.38
N GLN A 457 55.65 -2.69 -29.66
CA GLN A 457 56.20 -1.71 -30.59
C GLN A 457 55.26 -0.50 -30.76
N GLN A 458 53.95 -0.77 -30.86
CA GLN A 458 52.95 0.28 -30.97
C GLN A 458 52.97 1.17 -29.72
N ARG A 459 52.94 0.59 -28.52
CA ARG A 459 52.99 1.31 -27.24
C ARG A 459 54.20 2.24 -27.14
N GLU A 460 55.39 1.74 -27.49
CA GLU A 460 56.65 2.50 -27.42
C GLU A 460 56.71 3.67 -28.42
N SER A 461 55.90 3.64 -29.47
CA SER A 461 55.87 4.68 -30.52
C SER A 461 54.99 5.88 -30.18
N LEU A 462 54.17 5.80 -29.13
CA LEU A 462 53.16 6.81 -28.82
C LEU A 462 53.72 8.04 -28.11
N ASP A 463 53.10 9.18 -28.39
CA ASP A 463 53.31 10.40 -27.61
C ASP A 463 52.89 10.18 -26.15
N VAL A 464 53.63 10.79 -25.22
CA VAL A 464 53.43 10.60 -23.78
C VAL A 464 52.02 10.99 -23.32
N ILE A 465 51.39 11.97 -23.97
CA ILE A 465 50.05 12.44 -23.61
C ILE A 465 49.01 11.39 -24.02
N ILE A 466 49.15 10.82 -25.23
CA ILE A 466 48.26 9.75 -25.70
C ILE A 466 48.44 8.51 -24.82
N LEU A 467 49.68 8.14 -24.52
CA LEU A 467 49.99 7.00 -23.67
C LEU A 467 49.35 7.14 -22.28
N GLN A 468 49.42 8.33 -21.66
CA GLN A 468 48.76 8.60 -20.37
C GLN A 468 47.25 8.40 -20.42
N THR A 469 46.59 8.73 -21.53
CA THR A 469 45.14 8.49 -21.69
C THR A 469 44.81 6.99 -21.80
N LEU A 470 45.64 6.22 -22.49
CA LEU A 470 45.43 4.79 -22.71
C LEU A 470 45.90 3.91 -21.55
N GLU A 471 46.67 4.49 -20.63
CA GLU A 471 47.15 3.88 -19.39
C GLU A 471 46.38 4.36 -18.14
N GLN A 472 45.18 4.92 -18.33
CA GLN A 472 44.30 5.26 -17.20
C GLN A 472 43.96 4.00 -16.40
N GLY A 473 44.17 4.04 -15.08
CA GLY A 473 43.59 3.07 -14.15
C GLY A 473 42.10 3.37 -13.96
N SER A 474 41.30 2.39 -13.54
CA SER A 474 39.82 2.43 -13.42
C SER A 474 39.00 2.05 -14.65
N ILE A 475 39.59 1.47 -15.69
CA ILE A 475 38.84 0.91 -16.84
C ILE A 475 39.11 -0.59 -16.92
N GLY A 476 38.05 -1.37 -17.04
CA GLY A 476 38.05 -2.81 -17.24
C GLY A 476 37.92 -3.17 -18.71
N PHE A 477 37.59 -4.42 -18.98
CA PHE A 477 37.36 -4.90 -20.33
C PHE A 477 36.68 -6.26 -20.31
N ARG A 478 36.14 -6.66 -21.45
CA ARG A 478 35.72 -8.04 -21.73
C ARG A 478 36.13 -8.45 -23.14
N CYS A 479 36.23 -9.75 -23.37
CA CYS A 479 36.71 -10.28 -24.64
C CYS A 479 35.56 -10.81 -25.49
N CYS A 480 35.69 -10.64 -26.81
CA CYS A 480 34.80 -11.15 -27.83
C CYS A 480 35.54 -12.06 -28.82
N ARG A 481 34.78 -12.85 -29.59
CA ARG A 481 35.28 -13.61 -30.74
C ARG A 481 34.54 -13.20 -32.00
#